data_AF-G9ZIK2-F1
#
_entry.id   AF-G9ZIK2-F1
#
_cell.length_a   1.000
_cell.length_b   1.000
_cell.length_c   1.000
_cell.angle_alpha   90.00
_cell.angle_beta   90.00
_cell.angle_gamma   90.00
#
_symmetry.space_group_name_H-M   'P 1'
#
loop_
_entity.id
_entity.type
_entity.pdbx_description
1 polymer ?
#
loop_
_entity_poly.entity_id
_entity_poly.type
_entity_poly.pdbx_seq_one_letter_code
_entity_poly.pdbx_strand_id
1 'polypeptide(L)'
;MANVPQDPEWHGEGDVLTHTKMVVAALLEQADYQALDEEAQHILFAAALMHDIEKRSTTIRETINGKTRITSPRHAKKGEYSARRILYIDIVESLIKSNE
;
A
#
# COMPACT_ATOMS: atom_id res chain seq x y z
N MET A 1 5.98 6.41 0.80
CA MET A 1 6.11 4.96 0.55
C MET A 1 7.57 4.62 0.32
N ALA A 2 8.21 5.24 -0.68
CA ALA A 2 9.68 5.22 -0.77
C ALA A 2 10.31 5.70 0.54
N ASN A 3 11.41 5.06 0.93
CA ASN A 3 12.19 5.35 2.14
C ASN A 3 11.42 5.19 3.48
N VAL A 4 10.20 4.64 3.47
CA VAL A 4 9.51 4.24 4.69
C VAL A 4 10.10 2.88 5.08
N PRO A 5 10.93 2.79 6.14
CA PRO A 5 11.66 1.57 6.43
C PRO A 5 10.71 0.51 6.96
N GLN A 6 11.04 -0.76 6.73
CA GLN A 6 10.37 -1.90 7.35
C GLN A 6 11.34 -2.68 8.24
N ASP A 7 10.82 -3.61 9.04
CA ASP A 7 11.67 -4.45 9.88
C ASP A 7 12.49 -5.40 9.00
N PRO A 8 13.83 -5.33 8.99
CA PRO A 8 14.65 -6.13 8.07
C PRO A 8 14.56 -7.64 8.32
N GLU A 9 14.08 -8.07 9.50
CA GLU A 9 13.88 -9.50 9.77
C GLU A 9 12.64 -10.05 9.05
N TRP A 10 11.62 -9.22 8.85
CA TRP A 10 10.36 -9.62 8.18
C TRP A 10 10.25 -9.10 6.75
N HIS A 11 10.96 -8.01 6.46
CA HIS A 11 10.92 -7.26 5.22
C HIS A 11 12.34 -7.01 4.70
N GLY A 12 13.00 -8.09 4.27
CA GLY A 12 14.36 -8.04 3.72
C GLY A 12 14.48 -7.19 2.44
N GLU A 13 13.36 -6.92 1.77
CA GLU A 13 13.24 -6.01 0.63
C GLU A 13 13.45 -4.53 0.99
N GLY A 14 13.42 -4.18 2.28
CA GLY A 14 13.77 -2.85 2.78
C GLY A 14 12.58 -1.94 3.01
N ASP A 15 12.14 -1.20 1.98
CA ASP A 15 11.14 -0.14 2.14
C ASP A 15 9.76 -0.50 1.58
N VAL A 16 8.74 0.22 2.06
CA VAL A 16 7.34 -0.08 1.72
C VAL A 16 7.05 0.06 0.22
N LEU A 17 7.67 1.00 -0.52
CA LEU A 17 7.45 1.07 -1.98
C LEU A 17 8.04 -0.14 -2.70
N THR A 18 9.24 -0.57 -2.30
CA THR A 18 9.87 -1.77 -2.86
C THR A 18 8.99 -3.00 -2.60
N HIS A 19 8.45 -3.14 -1.39
CA HIS A 19 7.47 -4.17 -1.06
C HIS A 19 6.22 -4.11 -1.93
N THR A 20 5.58 -2.93 -2.05
CA THR A 20 4.37 -2.76 -2.88
C THR A 20 4.63 -3.13 -4.34
N LYS A 21 5.79 -2.77 -4.90
CA LYS A 21 6.17 -3.15 -6.28
C LYS A 21 6.27 -4.66 -6.44
N MET A 22 6.87 -5.37 -5.47
CA MET A 22 6.97 -6.83 -5.50
C MET A 22 5.59 -7.49 -5.42
N VAL A 23 4.70 -6.99 -4.56
CA VAL A 23 3.31 -7.49 -4.45
C VAL A 23 2.56 -7.30 -5.77
N VAL A 24 2.67 -6.12 -6.39
CA VAL A 24 2.02 -5.84 -7.68
C VAL A 24 2.59 -6.72 -8.78
N ALA A 25 3.92 -6.89 -8.86
CA ALA A 25 4.54 -7.76 -9.85
C ALA A 25 4.05 -9.21 -9.71
N ALA A 26 4.04 -9.74 -8.49
CA ALA A 26 3.53 -11.08 -8.21
C ALA A 26 2.03 -11.23 -8.54
N LEU A 27 1.21 -10.21 -8.25
CA LEU A 27 -0.22 -10.20 -8.57
C LEU A 27 -0.46 -10.31 -10.08
N LEU A 28 0.28 -9.53 -10.89
CA LEU A 28 0.15 -9.54 -12.35
C LEU A 28 0.52 -10.88 -12.98
N GLU A 29 1.34 -11.68 -12.31
CA GLU A 29 1.74 -13.04 -12.74
C GLU A 29 0.73 -14.13 -12.34
N GLN A 30 -0.27 -13.84 -11.49
CA GLN A 30 -1.26 -14.84 -11.08
C GLN A 30 -2.29 -15.12 -12.19
N ALA A 31 -2.44 -16.39 -12.57
CA ALA A 31 -3.45 -16.81 -13.53
C ALA A 31 -4.88 -16.47 -13.06
N ASP A 32 -5.14 -16.58 -11.75
CA ASP A 32 -6.44 -16.24 -11.17
C ASP A 32 -6.76 -14.74 -11.34
N TYR A 33 -5.77 -13.85 -11.17
CA TYR A 33 -5.94 -12.42 -11.42
C TYR A 33 -6.21 -12.13 -12.90
N GLN A 34 -5.47 -12.78 -13.79
CA GLN A 34 -5.63 -12.62 -15.24
C GLN A 34 -7.00 -13.12 -15.74
N ALA A 35 -7.60 -14.08 -15.04
CA ALA A 35 -8.93 -14.62 -15.36
C ALA A 35 -10.10 -13.78 -14.84
N LEU A 36 -9.85 -12.79 -13.97
CA LEU A 36 -10.88 -11.86 -13.50
C LEU A 36 -11.37 -10.94 -14.63
N ASP A 37 -12.59 -10.45 -14.51
CA ASP A 37 -13.06 -9.33 -15.34
C ASP A 37 -12.28 -8.04 -15.04
N GLU A 38 -12.40 -7.07 -15.94
CA GLU A 38 -11.65 -5.81 -15.88
C GLU A 38 -11.94 -5.03 -14.58
N GLU A 39 -13.18 -5.00 -14.10
CA GLU A 39 -13.54 -4.30 -12.87
C GLU A 39 -12.88 -4.95 -11.66
N ALA A 40 -12.95 -6.27 -11.54
CA ALA A 40 -12.31 -7.03 -10.47
C ALA A 40 -10.79 -6.91 -10.52
N GLN A 41 -10.17 -6.87 -11.70
CA GLN A 41 -8.74 -6.60 -11.86
C GLN A 41 -8.39 -5.21 -11.32
N HIS A 42 -9.14 -4.17 -11.69
CA HIS A 42 -8.92 -2.82 -11.21
C HIS A 42 -9.06 -2.71 -9.69
N ILE A 43 -10.08 -3.34 -9.11
CA ILE A 43 -10.29 -3.38 -7.66
C ILE A 43 -9.10 -4.04 -6.96
N LEU A 44 -8.67 -5.22 -7.42
CA LEU A 44 -7.61 -5.97 -6.77
C LEU A 44 -6.24 -5.30 -6.95
N PHE A 45 -5.98 -4.71 -8.12
CA PHE A 45 -4.78 -3.92 -8.36
C PHE A 45 -4.72 -2.68 -7.46
N ALA A 46 -5.82 -1.92 -7.35
CA ALA A 46 -5.88 -0.76 -6.47
C ALA A 46 -5.73 -1.15 -4.99
N ALA A 47 -6.34 -2.28 -4.58
CA ALA A 47 -6.17 -2.83 -3.24
C ALA A 47 -4.70 -3.18 -2.96
N ALA A 48 -4.02 -3.88 -3.87
CA ALA A 48 -2.61 -4.22 -3.74
C ALA A 48 -1.72 -2.97 -3.68
N LEU A 49 -1.99 -1.96 -4.51
CA LEU A 49 -1.25 -0.70 -4.53
C LEU A 49 -1.39 0.10 -3.22
N MET A 50 -2.55 0.03 -2.57
CA MET A 50 -2.89 0.87 -1.41
C MET A 50 -2.90 0.13 -0.06
N HIS A 51 -2.72 -1.19 -0.02
CA HIS A 51 -2.92 -1.98 1.22
C HIS A 51 -2.11 -1.47 2.42
N ASP A 52 -0.90 -0.98 2.17
CA ASP A 52 0.04 -0.47 3.17
C ASP A 52 0.26 1.04 3.10
N ILE A 53 -0.63 1.77 2.41
CA ILE A 53 -0.40 3.18 2.06
C ILE A 53 -0.11 4.08 3.27
N GLU A 54 -0.62 3.73 4.45
CA GLU A 54 -0.46 4.49 5.69
C GLU A 54 0.64 4.01 6.62
N LYS A 55 1.43 2.99 6.23
CA LYS A 55 2.74 2.77 6.86
C LYS A 55 3.55 4.07 6.82
N ARG A 56 3.43 4.86 5.74
CA ARG A 56 4.08 6.19 5.58
C ARG A 56 3.94 7.16 6.76
N SER A 57 2.86 7.08 7.55
CA SER A 57 2.60 8.00 8.66
C SER A 57 2.43 7.31 10.01
N THR A 58 2.50 5.98 10.02
CA THR A 58 2.30 5.16 11.23
C THR A 58 3.53 4.34 11.58
N THR A 59 4.53 4.26 10.69
CA THR A 59 5.79 3.57 10.96
C THR A 59 6.57 4.25 12.10
N ILE A 60 6.92 3.46 13.10
CA ILE A 60 7.71 3.88 14.26
C ILE A 60 8.83 2.86 14.53
N ARG A 61 9.81 3.27 15.34
CA ARG A 61 10.78 2.38 15.95
C ARG A 61 10.41 2.20 17.42
N GLU A 62 10.28 0.96 17.86
CA GLU A 62 9.98 0.62 19.24
C GLU A 62 10.81 -0.56 19.73
N THR A 63 10.96 -0.72 21.04
CA THR A 63 11.70 -1.85 21.62
C THR A 63 10.72 -2.96 21.97
N ILE A 64 10.86 -4.12 21.31
CA ILE A 64 10.05 -5.31 21.54
C ILE A 64 11.01 -6.44 21.92
N ASN A 65 10.79 -7.06 23.09
CA ASN A 65 11.64 -8.15 23.61
C ASN A 65 13.15 -7.80 23.62
N GLY A 66 13.49 -6.56 24.00
CA GLY A 66 14.87 -6.08 24.07
C GLY A 66 15.54 -5.78 22.72
N LYS A 67 14.81 -5.85 21.61
CA LYS A 67 15.31 -5.49 20.27
C LYS A 67 14.56 -4.29 19.72
N THR A 68 15.27 -3.37 19.05
CA THR A 68 14.62 -2.33 18.25
C THR A 68 13.95 -2.97 17.04
N ARG A 69 12.63 -2.77 16.92
CA ARG A 69 11.79 -3.22 15.81
C ARG A 69 11.19 -2.03 15.09
N ILE A 70 10.87 -2.23 13.82
CA ILE A 70 10.13 -1.26 13.02
C ILE A 70 8.71 -1.78 12.84
N THR A 71 7.74 -1.06 13.38
CA THR A 71 6.33 -1.45 13.33
C THR A 71 5.50 -0.33 12.73
N SER A 72 4.30 -0.65 12.25
CA SER A 72 3.36 0.34 11.69
C SER A 72 1.97 0.16 12.32
N PRO A 73 1.81 0.49 13.62
CA PRO A 73 0.56 0.25 14.34
C PRO A 73 -0.60 0.99 13.70
N ARG A 74 -1.72 0.28 13.51
CA ARG A 74 -2.98 0.81 12.96
C ARG A 74 -2.87 1.36 11.52
N HIS A 75 -1.82 1.00 10.76
CA HIS A 75 -1.67 1.42 9.36
C HIS A 75 -2.92 1.07 8.53
N ALA A 76 -3.48 -0.13 8.66
CA ALA A 76 -4.67 -0.54 7.91
C ALA A 76 -5.90 0.35 8.23
N LYS A 77 -6.13 0.66 9.52
CA LYS A 77 -7.25 1.51 9.94
C LYS A 77 -7.13 2.93 9.39
N LYS A 78 -5.93 3.51 9.38
CA LYS A 78 -5.70 4.82 8.78
C LYS A 78 -5.71 4.74 7.25
N GLY A 79 -5.20 3.63 6.71
CA GLY A 79 -5.09 3.34 5.28
C GLY A 79 -6.44 3.34 4.59
N GLU A 80 -7.44 2.73 5.23
CA GLU A 80 -8.83 2.76 4.76
C GLU A 80 -9.36 4.18 4.56
N TYR A 81 -9.12 5.09 5.51
CA TYR A 81 -9.51 6.50 5.37
C TYR A 81 -8.81 7.17 4.19
N SER A 82 -7.50 6.97 4.08
CA SER A 82 -6.70 7.58 2.99
C SER A 82 -7.06 7.02 1.62
N ALA A 83 -7.33 5.71 1.52
CA ALA A 83 -7.79 5.09 0.29
C ALA A 83 -9.13 5.68 -0.17
N ARG A 84 -10.12 5.81 0.73
CA ARG A 84 -11.41 6.45 0.40
C ARG A 84 -11.24 7.90 -0.05
N ARG A 85 -10.39 8.68 0.64
CA ARG A 85 -10.12 10.07 0.27
C ARG A 85 -9.54 10.15 -1.15
N ILE A 86 -8.51 9.36 -1.42
CA ILE A 86 -7.84 9.36 -2.73
C ILE A 86 -8.82 8.94 -3.83
N LEU A 87 -9.51 7.80 -3.64
CA LEU A 87 -10.35 7.20 -4.67
C LEU A 87 -11.62 8.01 -4.95
N TYR A 88 -12.26 8.57 -3.93
CA TYR A 88 -13.57 9.19 -4.07
C TYR A 88 -13.54 10.71 -4.14
N ILE A 89 -12.42 11.34 -3.79
CA ILE A 89 -12.30 12.79 -3.72
C ILE A 89 -11.13 13.25 -4.57
N ASP A 90 -9.90 12.90 -4.21
CA ASP A 90 -8.71 13.51 -4.82
C ASP A 90 -8.61 13.19 -6.32
N ILE A 91 -8.85 11.93 -6.72
CA ILE A 91 -8.85 11.52 -8.13
C ILE A 91 -10.01 12.17 -8.89
N VAL A 92 -11.20 12.21 -8.30
CA VAL A 92 -12.39 12.79 -8.94
C VAL A 92 -12.19 14.29 -9.18
N GLU A 93 -11.70 15.02 -8.17
CA GLU A 93 -11.38 16.44 -8.31
C GLU A 93 -10.30 16.68 -9.36
N SER A 94 -9.27 15.83 -9.41
CA SER A 94 -8.21 15.94 -10.41
C SER A 94 -8.75 15.75 -11.83
N LEU A 95 -9.67 14.80 -12.03
CA LEU A 95 -10.28 14.52 -13.34
C LEU A 95 -11.21 15.65 -13.80
N ILE A 96 -11.93 16.28 -12.88
CA ILE A 96 -12.77 17.45 -13.20
C ILE A 96 -11.88 18.60 -13.64
N LYS A 97 -10.83 18.92 -12.88
CA LYS A 97 -9.91 20.03 -13.17
C LYS A 97 -9.08 19.81 -14.43
N SER A 98 -8.78 18.57 -14.81
CA SER A 98 -8.03 18.29 -16.04
C SER A 98 -8.86 18.42 -17.32
N ASN A 99 -10.19 18.56 -17.20
CA ASN A 99 -11.12 18.73 -18.31
C ASN A 99 -11.57 20.19 -18.49
N GLU A 100 -10.99 21.13 -17.73
CA GLU A 100 -11.12 22.59 -17.88
C GLU A 100 -9.88 23.18 -18.56
#